data_AF-A0A968BLZ6-F1
#
_entry.id   AF-A0A968BLZ6-F1
#
_cell.length_a   1.000
_cell.length_b   1.000
_cell.length_c   1.000
_cell.angle_alpha   90.00
_cell.angle_beta   90.00
_cell.angle_gamma   90.00
#
_symmetry.space_group_name_H-M   'P 1'
#
loop_
_entity.id
_entity.type
_entity.pdbx_description
1 polymer ?
#
loop_
_entity_poly.entity_id
_entity_poly.type
_entity_poly.pdbx_seq_one_letter_code
_entity_poly.pdbx_strand_id
1 'polypeptide(L)'
;LSVDEVVDLLSGNRLPAAQIPARRDAYEKCRALPPLPTWIRGRFDPFRWAADPDRRGDLFDAQRLASGQMPASVRALPVDNLVRGQPGSAGRVEGMVQRIDSPDEGDRLQPGEILVASTTNVGWTPLFPRAAAVVTDVGGSLSHAAIVARELGIPAVVGCGDATVRLKTGDRVLVDGRRGVVEILGAR
;
A
#
# COMPACT_ATOMS: atom_id res chain seq x y z
N LEU A 1 2.86 -20.35 -15.53
CA LEU A 1 4.10 -20.95 -16.04
C LEU A 1 5.12 -19.82 -16.17
N SER A 2 6.40 -20.11 -15.94
CA SER A 2 7.48 -19.17 -16.32
C SER A 2 7.56 -19.07 -17.86
N VAL A 3 8.29 -18.09 -18.38
CA VAL A 3 8.47 -17.94 -19.83
C VAL A 3 9.10 -19.20 -20.43
N ASP A 4 10.14 -19.74 -19.81
CA ASP A 4 10.82 -20.95 -20.30
C ASP A 4 9.88 -22.18 -20.34
N GLU A 5 9.04 -22.34 -19.32
CA GLU A 5 8.05 -23.43 -19.28
C GLU A 5 6.96 -23.28 -20.34
N VAL A 6 6.60 -22.05 -20.72
CA VAL A 6 5.68 -21.80 -21.83
C VAL A 6 6.36 -22.18 -23.14
N VAL A 7 7.62 -21.79 -23.33
CA VAL A 7 8.40 -22.16 -24.53
C VAL A 7 8.55 -23.67 -24.65
N ASP A 8 8.85 -24.36 -23.56
CA ASP A 8 8.91 -25.83 -23.50
C ASP A 8 7.57 -26.48 -23.85
N LEU A 9 6.47 -25.94 -23.31
CA LEU A 9 5.12 -26.43 -23.62
C LEU A 9 4.78 -26.28 -25.10
N LEU A 10 5.11 -25.12 -25.68
CA LEU A 10 4.92 -24.84 -27.11
C LEU A 10 5.82 -25.72 -27.99
N SER A 11 6.99 -26.10 -27.49
CA SER A 11 7.92 -27.04 -28.14
C SER A 11 7.49 -28.51 -28.01
N GLY A 12 6.34 -28.78 -27.37
CA GLY A 12 5.75 -30.11 -27.25
C GLY A 12 6.01 -30.82 -25.92
N ASN A 13 6.81 -30.25 -25.01
CA ASN A 13 7.05 -30.82 -23.69
C ASN A 13 5.87 -30.52 -22.75
N ARG A 14 5.06 -31.54 -22.41
CA ARG A 14 3.89 -31.35 -21.53
C ARG A 14 4.20 -31.44 -20.04
N LEU A 15 5.44 -31.71 -19.63
CA LEU A 15 5.80 -31.80 -18.21
C LEU A 15 5.47 -30.52 -17.41
N PRO A 16 5.67 -29.29 -17.92
CA PRO A 16 5.30 -28.08 -17.20
C PRO A 16 3.79 -27.97 -16.92
N ALA A 17 2.95 -28.54 -17.79
CA ALA A 17 1.50 -28.49 -17.62
C ALA A 17 1.02 -29.25 -16.37
N ALA A 18 1.76 -30.27 -15.93
CA ALA A 18 1.45 -31.04 -14.72
C ALA A 18 1.51 -30.17 -13.45
N GLN A 19 2.28 -29.08 -13.46
CA GLN A 19 2.41 -28.18 -12.30
C GLN A 19 1.29 -27.12 -12.23
N ILE A 20 0.49 -26.95 -13.29
CA ILE A 20 -0.53 -25.89 -13.36
C ILE A 20 -1.54 -25.99 -12.22
N PRO A 21 -2.13 -27.16 -11.89
CA PRO A 21 -3.11 -27.25 -10.80
C PRO A 21 -2.52 -26.82 -9.45
N ALA A 22 -1.31 -27.29 -9.11
CA ALA A 22 -0.64 -26.93 -7.86
C ALA A 22 -0.32 -25.43 -7.78
N ARG A 23 0.10 -24.81 -8.89
CA ARG A 23 0.37 -23.36 -8.94
C ARG A 23 -0.90 -22.52 -8.86
N ARG A 24 -2.02 -23.00 -9.42
CA ARG A 24 -3.33 -22.36 -9.26
C ARG A 24 -3.79 -22.40 -7.81
N ASP A 25 -3.68 -23.55 -7.16
CA ASP A 25 -3.99 -23.69 -5.73
C ASP A 25 -3.11 -22.77 -4.86
N ALA A 26 -1.80 -22.71 -5.12
CA ALA A 26 -0.90 -21.78 -4.44
C ALA A 26 -1.30 -20.30 -4.68
N TYR A 27 -1.68 -19.93 -5.91
CA TYR A 27 -2.15 -18.59 -6.22
C TYR A 27 -3.43 -18.23 -5.45
N GLU A 28 -4.41 -19.13 -5.40
CA GLU A 28 -5.66 -18.88 -4.66
C GLU A 28 -5.41 -18.71 -3.16
N LYS A 29 -4.55 -19.55 -2.59
CA LYS A 29 -4.11 -19.42 -1.19
C LYS A 29 -3.44 -18.08 -0.92
N CYS A 30 -2.52 -17.64 -1.78
CA CYS A 30 -1.85 -16.35 -1.64
C CYS A 30 -2.81 -15.17 -1.85
N ARG A 31 -3.75 -15.28 -2.78
CA ARG A 31 -4.76 -14.25 -3.06
C ARG A 31 -5.73 -14.06 -1.90
N ALA A 32 -6.02 -15.11 -1.14
CA ALA A 32 -6.90 -15.04 0.04
C ALA A 32 -6.22 -14.42 1.27
N LEU A 33 -4.90 -14.16 1.23
CA LEU A 33 -4.20 -13.53 2.33
C LEU A 33 -4.62 -12.06 2.48
N PRO A 34 -4.62 -11.53 3.71
CA PRO A 34 -4.72 -10.09 3.92
C PRO A 34 -3.50 -9.38 3.28
N PRO A 35 -3.59 -8.06 3.02
CA PRO A 35 -2.45 -7.28 2.54
C PRO A 35 -1.21 -7.54 3.39
N LEU A 36 -0.13 -7.99 2.75
CA LEU A 36 1.12 -8.31 3.43
C LEU A 36 1.71 -7.08 4.09
N PRO A 37 2.51 -7.26 5.17
CA PRO A 37 3.05 -6.12 5.89
C PRO A 37 4.00 -5.32 5.00
N THR A 38 3.95 -4.00 5.10
CA THR A 38 4.75 -3.08 4.27
C THR A 38 6.24 -3.38 4.37
N TRP A 39 6.71 -3.73 5.57
CA TRP A 39 8.11 -4.07 5.84
C TRP A 39 8.25 -5.49 6.35
N ILE A 40 9.09 -6.29 5.68
CA ILE A 40 9.40 -7.67 6.07
C ILE A 40 10.90 -7.77 6.35
N ARG A 41 11.25 -8.06 7.60
CA ARG A 41 12.63 -8.26 8.03
C ARG A 41 12.86 -9.72 8.45
N GLY A 42 13.71 -10.40 7.69
CA GLY A 42 14.07 -11.80 7.92
C GLY A 42 13.15 -12.79 7.21
N ARG A 43 13.17 -14.06 7.66
CA ARG A 43 12.36 -15.13 7.04
C ARG A 43 10.88 -14.92 7.34
N PHE A 44 10.09 -14.86 6.30
CA PHE A 44 8.66 -14.57 6.38
C PHE A 44 7.85 -15.75 5.85
N ASP A 45 6.92 -16.21 6.69
CA ASP A 45 5.87 -17.14 6.31
C ASP A 45 4.55 -16.37 6.30
N PRO A 46 3.97 -16.08 5.12
CA PRO A 46 2.77 -15.26 5.00
C PRO A 46 1.54 -15.93 5.61
N PHE A 47 1.46 -17.27 5.60
CA PHE A 47 0.30 -18.00 6.12
C PHE A 47 0.33 -18.01 7.65
N ARG A 48 1.51 -18.23 8.24
CA ARG A 48 1.67 -18.14 9.70
C ARG A 48 1.43 -16.73 10.21
N TRP A 49 1.95 -15.71 9.52
CA TRP A 49 1.71 -14.31 9.87
C TRP A 49 0.21 -13.95 9.77
N ALA A 50 -0.48 -14.39 8.73
CA ALA A 50 -1.91 -14.11 8.58
C ALA A 50 -2.78 -14.77 9.66
N ALA A 51 -2.37 -15.95 10.16
CA ALA A 51 -3.05 -16.66 11.24
C ALA A 51 -2.85 -16.02 12.63
N ASP A 52 -1.87 -15.13 12.80
CA ASP A 52 -1.61 -14.45 14.06
C ASP A 52 -2.66 -13.33 14.30
N PRO A 53 -3.44 -13.40 15.40
CA PRO A 53 -4.44 -12.37 15.73
C PRO A 53 -3.79 -11.02 16.09
N ASP A 54 -2.55 -11.03 16.60
CA ASP A 54 -1.82 -9.83 17.03
C ASP A 54 -0.86 -9.33 15.92
N ARG A 55 -1.05 -9.79 14.69
CA ARG A 55 -0.21 -9.41 13.55
C ARG A 55 -0.24 -7.91 13.31
N ARG A 56 0.94 -7.36 13.06
CA ARG A 56 1.09 -5.99 12.56
C ARG A 56 0.97 -5.95 11.06
N GLY A 57 0.14 -5.03 10.56
CA GLY A 57 -0.05 -4.77 9.13
C GLY A 57 1.05 -3.92 8.49
N ASP A 58 1.92 -3.28 9.29
CA ASP A 58 2.95 -2.37 8.79
C ASP A 58 4.36 -2.98 8.83
N LEU A 59 4.63 -3.90 9.76
CA LEU A 59 5.96 -4.45 9.97
C LEU A 59 5.93 -5.90 10.48
N PHE A 60 6.70 -6.76 9.82
CA PHE A 60 7.09 -8.08 10.29
C PHE A 60 8.61 -8.12 10.56
N ASP A 61 9.01 -8.64 11.74
CA ASP A 61 10.41 -8.84 12.09
C ASP A 61 10.62 -10.22 12.73
N ALA A 62 11.31 -11.11 12.00
CA ALA A 62 11.56 -12.48 12.42
C ALA A 62 12.39 -12.57 13.72
N GLN A 63 13.23 -11.59 14.01
CA GLN A 63 14.06 -11.61 15.23
C GLN A 63 13.24 -11.29 16.49
N ARG A 64 12.16 -10.51 16.36
CA ARG A 64 11.23 -10.23 17.47
C ARG A 64 10.44 -11.47 17.90
N LEU A 65 10.10 -12.34 16.96
CA LEU A 65 9.43 -13.61 17.25
C LEU A 65 10.37 -14.62 17.93
N ALA A 66 11.67 -14.59 17.58
CA ALA A 66 12.67 -15.52 18.11
C ALA A 66 13.12 -15.20 19.55
N SER A 67 13.06 -13.93 19.98
CA SER A 67 13.55 -13.51 21.31
C SER A 67 12.54 -13.70 22.45
N GLY A 68 11.31 -14.15 22.19
CA GLY A 68 10.26 -14.29 23.22
C GLY A 68 9.87 -12.97 23.90
N GLN A 69 10.45 -11.85 23.48
CA GLN A 69 10.11 -10.51 23.94
C GLN A 69 8.82 -10.09 23.23
N MET A 70 7.71 -10.55 23.79
CA MET A 70 6.46 -9.79 23.73
C MET A 70 6.81 -8.35 24.16
N PRO A 71 6.41 -7.31 23.41
CA PRO A 71 6.67 -5.97 23.88
C PRO A 71 5.97 -5.82 25.24
N ALA A 72 6.71 -5.35 26.25
CA ALA A 72 6.10 -4.43 27.20
C ALA A 72 5.36 -3.43 26.32
N SER A 73 4.03 -3.40 26.45
CA SER A 73 3.13 -2.50 25.73
C SER A 73 3.91 -1.25 25.36
N VAL A 74 4.21 -1.05 24.07
CA VAL A 74 4.78 0.22 23.65
C VAL A 74 3.71 1.20 24.06
N ARG A 75 3.94 1.85 25.21
CA ARG A 75 3.08 2.85 25.81
C ARG A 75 2.70 3.72 24.65
N ALA A 76 1.43 3.68 24.26
CA ALA A 76 0.95 4.34 23.05
C ALA A 76 1.53 5.74 23.08
N LEU A 77 2.56 5.97 22.26
CA LEU A 77 3.07 7.30 22.04
C LEU A 77 1.83 8.06 21.58
N PRO A 78 1.57 9.28 22.10
CA PRO A 78 0.40 10.04 21.70
C PRO A 78 0.28 9.93 20.20
N VAL A 79 -0.87 9.43 19.72
CA VAL A 79 -1.09 9.13 18.31
C VAL A 79 -0.87 10.46 17.59
N ASP A 80 0.34 10.64 17.05
CA ASP A 80 0.72 11.90 16.43
C ASP A 80 -0.26 12.08 15.29
N ASN A 81 -1.02 13.16 15.18
CA ASN A 81 -1.97 13.32 14.08
C ASN A 81 -1.25 13.49 12.72
N LEU A 82 0.06 13.28 12.68
CA LEU A 82 0.92 13.41 11.52
C LEU A 82 1.33 12.04 10.96
N VAL A 83 1.06 11.82 9.68
CA VAL A 83 1.66 10.79 8.84
C VAL A 83 2.80 11.42 8.06
N ARG A 84 3.96 10.77 8.03
CA ARG A 84 5.17 11.28 7.39
C ARG A 84 5.54 10.38 6.22
N GLY A 85 5.85 10.99 5.09
CA GLY A 85 6.41 10.32 3.92
C GLY A 85 7.49 11.17 3.28
N GLN A 86 7.65 11.03 1.98
CA GLN A 86 8.55 11.82 1.16
C GLN A 86 7.77 12.87 0.36
N PRO A 87 8.35 14.07 0.12
CA PRO A 87 7.78 15.04 -0.79
C PRO A 87 7.63 14.45 -2.20
N GLY A 88 6.38 14.26 -2.63
CA GLY A 88 6.03 13.77 -3.96
C GLY A 88 5.83 14.94 -4.91
N SER A 89 4.74 15.67 -4.74
CA SER A 89 4.42 16.84 -5.55
C SER A 89 4.10 18.02 -4.64
N ALA A 90 4.65 19.19 -4.93
CA ALA A 90 4.46 20.37 -4.10
C ALA A 90 3.01 20.88 -4.17
N GLY A 91 2.55 21.46 -3.07
CA GLY A 91 1.18 21.95 -2.93
C GLY A 91 0.67 21.64 -1.53
N ARG A 92 -0.43 22.29 -1.15
CA ARG A 92 -1.09 22.07 0.13
C ARG A 92 -2.59 22.11 -0.07
N VAL A 93 -3.30 21.09 0.40
CA VAL A 93 -4.75 20.98 0.24
C VAL A 93 -5.37 20.22 1.40
N GLU A 94 -6.59 20.61 1.76
CA GLU A 94 -7.44 19.87 2.69
C GLU A 94 -8.48 19.07 1.91
N GLY A 95 -8.81 17.88 2.39
CA GLY A 95 -9.86 17.07 1.79
C GLY A 95 -10.24 15.88 2.65
N MET A 96 -11.28 15.18 2.23
CA MET A 96 -11.68 13.90 2.81
C MET A 96 -10.84 12.78 2.23
N VAL A 97 -10.36 11.88 3.08
CA VAL A 97 -9.65 10.68 2.66
C VAL A 97 -10.62 9.72 1.98
N GLN A 98 -10.23 9.24 0.81
CA GLN A 98 -10.83 8.08 0.19
C GLN A 98 -9.75 7.02 -0.02
N ARG A 99 -9.78 5.97 0.82
CA ARG A 99 -8.88 4.83 0.66
C ARG A 99 -9.41 3.89 -0.43
N ILE A 100 -8.55 3.58 -1.39
CA ILE A 100 -8.84 2.72 -2.53
C ILE A 100 -7.77 1.63 -2.57
N ASP A 101 -8.21 0.38 -2.61
CA ASP A 101 -7.31 -0.78 -2.55
C ASP A 101 -6.98 -1.34 -3.95
N SER A 102 -7.85 -1.10 -4.95
CA SER A 102 -7.65 -1.47 -6.37
C SER A 102 -8.13 -0.34 -7.31
N PRO A 103 -7.49 -0.11 -8.47
CA PRO A 103 -7.99 0.87 -9.46
C PRO A 103 -9.43 0.56 -9.93
N ASP A 104 -9.87 -0.70 -9.87
CA ASP A 104 -11.24 -1.11 -10.22
C ASP A 104 -12.31 -0.49 -9.29
N GLU A 105 -11.91 -0.06 -8.09
CA GLU A 105 -12.79 0.59 -7.13
C GLU A 105 -12.83 2.12 -7.29
N GLY A 106 -12.24 2.61 -8.38
CA GLY A 106 -12.04 4.03 -8.66
C GLY A 106 -13.30 4.89 -8.66
N ASP A 107 -14.46 4.29 -8.91
CA ASP A 107 -15.76 4.98 -8.87
C ASP A 107 -16.10 5.55 -7.50
N ARG A 108 -15.51 4.99 -6.43
CA ARG A 108 -15.68 5.47 -5.06
C ARG A 108 -15.04 6.85 -4.83
N LEU A 109 -14.04 7.24 -5.63
CA LEU A 109 -13.31 8.50 -5.46
C LEU A 109 -14.12 9.71 -5.89
N GLN A 110 -14.66 10.50 -4.98
CA GLN A 110 -15.35 11.71 -5.38
C GLN A 110 -14.36 12.82 -5.80
N PRO A 111 -14.74 13.70 -6.74
CA PRO A 111 -13.93 14.86 -7.10
C PRO A 111 -13.55 15.70 -5.87
N GLY A 112 -12.26 16.01 -5.72
CA GLY A 112 -11.74 16.81 -4.61
C GLY A 112 -11.35 16.00 -3.36
N GLU A 113 -11.52 14.67 -3.37
CA GLU A 113 -11.06 13.82 -2.26
C GLU A 113 -9.55 13.53 -2.35
N ILE A 114 -8.99 13.09 -1.22
CA ILE A 114 -7.60 12.69 -1.08
C ILE A 114 -7.50 11.19 -1.35
N LEU A 115 -6.87 10.83 -2.47
CA LEU A 115 -6.64 9.44 -2.83
C LEU A 115 -5.58 8.84 -1.93
N VAL A 116 -5.93 7.82 -1.14
CA VAL A 116 -5.00 7.05 -0.32
C VAL A 116 -4.94 5.61 -0.83
N ALA A 117 -3.74 5.15 -1.19
CA ALA A 117 -3.52 3.80 -1.70
C ALA A 117 -2.18 3.23 -1.19
N SER A 118 -2.02 1.91 -1.20
CA SER A 118 -0.73 1.31 -0.80
C SER A 118 0.37 1.62 -1.82
N THR A 119 0.07 1.43 -3.10
CA THR A 119 0.93 1.72 -4.24
C THR A 119 0.07 2.08 -5.46
N THR A 120 0.66 2.73 -6.46
CA THR A 120 -0.03 3.02 -7.73
C THR A 120 0.82 2.59 -8.93
N ASN A 121 0.14 2.34 -10.04
CA ASN A 121 0.72 2.10 -11.35
C ASN A 121 -0.13 2.80 -12.42
N VAL A 122 0.19 2.62 -13.69
CA VAL A 122 -0.51 3.26 -14.83
C VAL A 122 -2.03 3.02 -14.81
N GLY A 123 -2.51 1.91 -14.25
CA GLY A 123 -3.95 1.64 -14.12
C GLY A 123 -4.68 2.64 -13.20
N TRP A 124 -3.97 3.36 -12.34
CA TRP A 124 -4.54 4.37 -11.43
C TRP A 124 -4.63 5.75 -12.07
N THR A 125 -3.91 6.01 -13.15
CA THR A 125 -3.84 7.33 -13.80
C THR A 125 -5.21 7.96 -14.09
N PRO A 126 -6.26 7.21 -14.51
CA PRO A 126 -7.59 7.79 -14.72
C PRO A 126 -8.23 8.40 -13.47
N LEU A 127 -7.78 8.02 -12.26
CA LEU A 127 -8.31 8.54 -10.99
C LEU A 127 -7.68 9.85 -10.56
N PHE A 128 -6.44 10.11 -10.98
CA PHE A 128 -5.67 11.27 -10.51
C PHE A 128 -6.35 12.60 -10.83
N PRO A 129 -6.99 12.81 -12.00
CA PRO A 129 -7.71 14.05 -12.28
C PRO A 129 -8.87 14.36 -11.32
N ARG A 130 -9.42 13.34 -10.64
CA ARG A 130 -10.48 13.52 -9.63
C ARG A 130 -9.91 13.85 -8.25
N ALA A 131 -8.67 13.45 -7.97
CA ALA A 131 -8.07 13.59 -6.64
C ALA A 131 -7.57 15.01 -6.40
N ALA A 132 -7.84 15.56 -5.22
CA ALA A 132 -7.22 16.81 -4.77
C ALA A 132 -5.76 16.61 -4.34
N ALA A 133 -5.42 15.41 -3.83
CA ALA A 133 -4.06 15.00 -3.52
C ALA A 133 -3.91 13.49 -3.58
N VAL A 134 -2.66 13.02 -3.60
CA VAL A 134 -2.34 11.59 -3.60
C VAL A 134 -1.42 11.25 -2.42
N VAL A 135 -1.77 10.22 -1.67
CA VAL A 135 -0.97 9.70 -0.56
C VAL A 135 -0.72 8.20 -0.77
N THR A 136 0.54 7.76 -0.71
CA THR A 136 0.88 6.34 -0.84
C THR A 136 1.81 5.81 0.24
N ASP A 137 1.64 4.54 0.62
CA ASP A 137 2.55 3.86 1.55
C ASP A 137 3.90 3.54 0.91
N VAL A 138 3.86 3.16 -0.36
CA VAL A 138 5.04 2.74 -1.13
C VAL A 138 5.28 3.73 -2.27
N GLY A 139 6.55 3.99 -2.53
CA GLY A 139 7.02 4.89 -3.58
C GLY A 139 8.00 5.91 -3.04
N GLY A 140 8.81 6.46 -3.94
CA GLY A 140 9.67 7.60 -3.62
C GLY A 140 9.29 8.83 -4.43
N SER A 141 10.01 9.93 -4.24
CA SER A 141 9.77 11.18 -4.98
C SER A 141 9.81 11.00 -6.50
N LEU A 142 10.49 10.00 -7.05
CA LEU A 142 10.51 9.71 -8.50
C LEU A 142 9.55 8.58 -8.91
N SER A 143 8.63 8.17 -8.04
CA SER A 143 7.64 7.13 -8.33
C SER A 143 6.56 7.60 -9.30
N HIS A 144 5.82 6.65 -9.87
CA HIS A 144 4.65 6.89 -10.71
C HIS A 144 3.67 7.91 -10.09
N ALA A 145 3.24 7.68 -8.84
CA ALA A 145 2.34 8.60 -8.14
C ALA A 145 2.88 10.04 -8.11
N ALA A 146 4.15 10.21 -7.76
CA ALA A 146 4.76 11.53 -7.64
C ALA A 146 4.93 12.22 -9.01
N ILE A 147 5.25 11.48 -10.07
CA ILE A 147 5.39 12.05 -11.43
C ILE A 147 4.03 12.53 -11.94
N VAL A 148 3.01 11.67 -11.94
CA VAL A 148 1.68 12.01 -12.46
C VAL A 148 1.03 13.15 -11.63
N ALA A 149 1.22 13.15 -10.31
CA ALA A 149 0.72 14.24 -9.46
C ALA A 149 1.34 15.60 -9.83
N ARG A 150 2.63 15.65 -10.20
CA ARG A 150 3.29 16.89 -10.64
C ARG A 150 2.76 17.36 -11.99
N GLU A 151 2.56 16.43 -12.93
CA GLU A 151 2.01 16.73 -14.25
C GLU A 151 0.61 17.34 -14.15
N LEU A 152 -0.19 16.89 -13.18
CA LEU A 152 -1.53 17.39 -12.91
C LEU A 152 -1.57 18.58 -11.92
N GLY A 153 -0.43 18.98 -11.37
CA GLY A 153 -0.34 20.09 -10.41
C GLY A 153 -1.02 19.84 -9.07
N ILE A 154 -1.25 18.56 -8.69
CA ILE A 154 -1.85 18.20 -7.40
C ILE A 154 -0.76 17.80 -6.39
N PRO A 155 -0.91 18.10 -5.10
CA PRO A 155 0.03 17.69 -4.07
C PRO A 155 0.10 16.17 -3.90
N ALA A 156 1.29 15.67 -3.55
CA ALA A 156 1.46 14.25 -3.25
C ALA A 156 2.49 14.01 -2.14
N VAL A 157 2.18 13.04 -1.28
CA VAL A 157 3.07 12.51 -0.23
C VAL A 157 3.18 11.00 -0.44
N VAL A 158 4.39 10.51 -0.68
CA VAL A 158 4.61 9.11 -1.09
C VAL A 158 5.57 8.43 -0.13
N GLY A 159 5.52 7.09 -0.04
CA GLY A 159 6.45 6.36 0.82
C GLY A 159 6.16 6.55 2.31
N CYS A 160 4.89 6.73 2.69
CA CYS A 160 4.50 6.92 4.09
C CYS A 160 4.71 5.67 4.96
N GLY A 161 4.71 4.48 4.36
CA GLY A 161 4.83 3.20 5.05
C GLY A 161 3.57 2.73 5.78
N ASP A 162 2.81 3.65 6.38
CA ASP A 162 1.66 3.33 7.25
C ASP A 162 0.39 4.20 7.01
N ALA A 163 0.34 4.99 5.93
CA ALA A 163 -0.81 5.85 5.60
C ALA A 163 -2.11 5.05 5.41
N THR A 164 -2.10 3.91 4.72
CA THR A 164 -3.35 3.12 4.53
C THR A 164 -3.88 2.48 5.82
N VAL A 165 -3.00 2.32 6.81
CA VAL A 165 -3.33 1.81 8.14
C VAL A 165 -3.88 2.93 9.01
N ARG A 166 -3.33 4.15 8.90
CA ARG A 166 -3.65 5.28 9.77
C ARG A 166 -4.77 6.18 9.25
N LEU A 167 -4.85 6.39 7.94
CA LEU A 167 -5.86 7.21 7.29
C LEU A 167 -7.06 6.33 6.90
N LYS A 168 -8.25 6.65 7.42
CA LYS A 168 -9.50 5.95 7.13
C LYS A 168 -10.35 6.75 6.18
N THR A 169 -11.16 6.06 5.38
CA THR A 169 -12.11 6.71 4.48
C THR A 169 -13.08 7.60 5.24
N GLY A 170 -13.13 8.88 4.87
CA GLY A 170 -13.91 9.93 5.51
C GLY A 170 -13.16 10.76 6.56
N ASP A 171 -11.91 10.43 6.89
CA ASP A 171 -11.06 11.30 7.71
C ASP A 171 -10.79 12.60 6.97
N ARG A 172 -10.86 13.73 7.69
CA ARG A 172 -10.47 15.02 7.15
C ARG A 172 -8.99 15.24 7.39
N VAL A 173 -8.24 15.47 6.31
CA VAL A 173 -6.78 15.64 6.37
C VAL A 173 -6.32 16.87 5.63
N LEU A 174 -5.16 17.36 6.04
CA LEU A 174 -4.37 18.36 5.34
C LEU A 174 -3.12 17.69 4.78
N VAL A 175 -2.98 17.69 3.46
CA VAL A 175 -1.80 17.16 2.77
C VAL A 175 -0.87 18.31 2.43
N ASP A 176 0.39 18.22 2.88
CA ASP A 176 1.48 19.11 2.46
C ASP A 176 2.53 18.29 1.70
N GLY A 177 2.41 18.31 0.38
CA GLY A 177 3.28 17.55 -0.51
C GLY A 177 4.68 18.14 -0.66
N ARG A 178 4.92 19.38 -0.19
CA ARG A 178 6.27 19.98 -0.15
C ARG A 178 7.05 19.48 1.07
N ARG A 179 6.40 19.40 2.23
CA ARG A 179 7.01 18.90 3.47
C ARG A 179 7.00 17.37 3.56
N GLY A 180 6.17 16.70 2.75
CA GLY A 180 6.03 15.25 2.78
C GLY A 180 5.24 14.79 4.01
N VAL A 181 4.20 15.53 4.40
CA VAL A 181 3.42 15.22 5.60
C VAL A 181 1.92 15.31 5.34
N VAL A 182 1.16 14.50 6.08
CA VAL A 182 -0.30 14.52 6.09
C VAL A 182 -0.75 14.67 7.54
N GLU A 183 -1.52 15.71 7.83
CA GLU A 183 -2.05 16.01 9.16
C GLU A 183 -3.54 15.66 9.23
N ILE A 184 -3.94 14.89 10.25
CA ILE A 184 -5.32 14.47 10.50
C ILE A 184 -6.01 15.59 11.30
N LEU A 185 -6.98 16.25 10.67
CA LEU A 185 -7.71 17.39 11.24
C LEU A 185 -8.98 16.96 11.97
N GLY A 186 -9.59 15.84 11.57
CA GLY A 186 -10.77 15.28 12.20
C GLY A 186 -10.94 13.82 11.78
N ALA A 187 -10.97 12.94 12.77
CA ALA A 187 -11.27 11.52 12.58
C ALA A 187 -12.79 11.32 12.48
N ARG A 188 -13.21 10.42 11.59
CA ARG A 188 -14.62 10.01 11.46
C ARG A 188 -15.04 9.04 12.56
#